data_AF-D3S785-F1
#
_entry.id   AF-D3S785-F1
#
_cell.length_a   1.000
_cell.length_b   1.000
_cell.length_c   1.000
_cell.angle_alpha   90.00
_cell.angle_beta   90.00
_cell.angle_gamma   90.00
#
_symmetry.space_group_name_H-M   'P 1'
#
loop_
_entity.id
_entity.type
_entity.pdbx_description
1 polymer ?
#
loop_
_entity_poly.entity_id
_entity_poly.type
_entity_poly.pdbx_seq_one_letter_code
_entity_poly.pdbx_strand_id
1 'polypeptide(L)'
;MRISPLIAGLIGGFIAAMLQALFKVFPPPAYGICIACHTRDLVNWIVNHLFGTSLGMAPVSKAFPVLTVVGIFIGALIAAFMHKEFKIKQTHNPAVGFVLGILVINFALLMGGCPVRETLRTAYGDIIAFISLIAMFVGVVVASEVYLKRNL
;
A
#
# COMPACT_ATOMS: atom_id res chain seq x y z
N MET A 1 -15.60 -15.44 8.62
CA MET A 1 -16.80 -14.75 8.09
C MET A 1 -16.57 -14.47 6.61
N ARG A 2 -17.44 -14.88 5.69
CA ARG A 2 -17.32 -14.51 4.27
C ARG A 2 -17.97 -13.15 4.05
N ILE A 3 -17.25 -12.08 4.39
CA ILE A 3 -17.68 -10.71 4.07
C ILE A 3 -17.43 -10.52 2.56
N SER A 4 -18.43 -10.01 1.83
CA SER A 4 -18.25 -9.66 0.41
C SER A 4 -17.22 -8.52 0.29
N PRO A 5 -16.32 -8.54 -0.71
CA PRO A 5 -15.36 -7.46 -0.94
C PRO A 5 -16.00 -6.06 -1.01
N LEU A 6 -17.22 -6.00 -1.54
CA LEU A 6 -17.99 -4.75 -1.63
C LEU A 6 -18.38 -4.21 -0.24
N ILE A 7 -18.82 -5.10 0.65
CA ILE A 7 -19.21 -4.74 2.03
C ILE A 7 -17.96 -4.32 2.82
N ALA A 8 -16.85 -5.05 2.66
CA ALA A 8 -15.58 -4.70 3.29
C ALA A 8 -15.08 -3.32 2.83
N GLY A 9 -15.19 -3.03 1.52
CA GLY A 9 -14.84 -1.74 0.93
C GLY A 9 -15.72 -0.60 1.45
N LEU A 10 -17.04 -0.79 1.51
CA LEU A 10 -17.98 0.21 2.02
C LEU A 10 -17.73 0.53 3.50
N ILE A 11 -17.62 -0.51 4.34
CA ILE A 11 -17.37 -0.34 5.78
C ILE A 11 -16.01 0.32 6.00
N GLY A 12 -14.95 -0.18 5.35
CA GLY A 12 -13.60 0.36 5.50
C GLY A 12 -13.49 1.81 5.01
N GLY A 13 -14.09 2.14 3.87
CA GLY A 13 -14.12 3.49 3.32
C GLY A 13 -14.90 4.47 4.19
N PHE A 14 -16.08 4.06 4.68
CA PHE A 14 -16.91 4.87 5.56
C PHE A 14 -16.22 5.16 6.90
N ILE A 15 -15.64 4.13 7.54
CA ILE A 15 -14.89 4.28 8.78
C ILE A 15 -13.67 5.18 8.57
N ALA A 16 -12.94 5.02 7.46
CA ALA A 16 -11.80 5.87 7.14
C ALA A 16 -12.19 7.35 6.99
N ALA A 17 -13.28 7.65 6.27
CA ALA A 17 -13.78 9.01 6.12
C ALA A 17 -14.25 9.60 7.47
N MET A 18 -14.95 8.81 8.29
CA MET A 18 -15.41 9.24 9.61
C MET A 18 -14.24 9.54 10.56
N LEU A 19 -13.21 8.68 10.58
CA LEU A 19 -12.00 8.91 11.37
C LEU A 19 -11.22 10.14 10.90
N GLN A 20 -11.13 10.38 9.60
CA GLN A 20 -10.49 11.60 9.07
C GLN A 20 -11.21 12.86 9.55
N ALA A 21 -12.54 12.87 9.53
CA ALA A 21 -13.34 13.98 10.02
C ALA A 21 -13.17 14.19 11.54
N LEU A 22 -13.10 13.11 12.32
CA LEU A 22 -12.95 13.17 13.78
C LEU A 22 -11.56 13.64 14.22
N PHE A 23 -10.50 13.09 13.62
CA PHE A 23 -9.12 13.38 13.99
C PHE A 23 -8.54 14.62 13.28
N LYS A 24 -9.33 15.27 12.39
CA LYS A 24 -8.93 16.44 11.59
C LYS A 24 -7.61 16.24 10.84
N VAL A 25 -7.32 15.00 10.44
CA VAL A 25 -6.14 14.65 9.65
C VAL A 25 -6.52 14.71 8.19
N PHE A 26 -6.07 15.75 7.49
CA PHE A 26 -6.31 15.94 6.06
C PHE A 26 -5.08 15.50 5.28
N PRO A 27 -5.06 14.27 4.73
CA PRO A 27 -4.01 13.87 3.82
C PRO A 27 -4.09 14.66 2.51
N PRO A 28 -3.00 14.74 1.74
CA PRO A 28 -3.06 15.35 0.42
C PRO A 28 -4.17 14.70 -0.44
N PRO A 29 -4.76 15.44 -1.39
CA PRO A 29 -5.83 14.90 -2.23
C PRO A 29 -5.38 13.63 -2.95
N ALA A 30 -6.27 12.64 -3.01
CA ALA A 30 -6.01 11.30 -3.53
C ALA A 30 -4.88 10.50 -2.84
N TYR A 31 -4.59 10.81 -1.57
CA TYR A 31 -3.63 10.05 -0.76
C TYR A 31 -4.34 8.93 0.02
N GLY A 32 -4.26 7.71 -0.51
CA GLY A 32 -4.77 6.50 0.13
C GLY A 32 -3.73 5.77 0.99
N ILE A 33 -4.15 4.68 1.65
CA ILE A 33 -3.24 3.75 2.34
C ILE A 33 -2.40 3.02 1.29
N CYS A 34 -1.20 3.55 1.03
CA CYS A 34 -0.30 3.06 -0.01
C CYS A 34 0.95 2.45 0.61
N ILE A 35 1.06 1.12 0.61
CA ILE A 35 2.19 0.42 1.22
C ILE A 35 3.53 0.88 0.60
N ALA A 36 3.57 1.13 -0.71
CA ALA A 36 4.79 1.62 -1.36
C ALA A 36 5.20 3.02 -0.87
N CYS A 37 4.25 3.96 -0.80
CA CYS A 37 4.52 5.33 -0.38
C CYS A 37 4.80 5.44 1.13
N HIS A 38 4.08 4.68 1.95
CA HIS A 38 4.33 4.63 3.38
C HIS A 38 5.68 4.00 3.72
N THR A 39 6.15 3.01 2.94
CA THR A 39 7.50 2.46 3.10
C THR A 39 8.55 3.51 2.74
N ARG A 40 8.36 4.23 1.63
CA ARG A 40 9.23 5.37 1.25
C ARG A 40 9.26 6.44 2.35
N ASP A 41 8.11 6.82 2.90
CA ASP A 41 8.05 7.84 3.95
C ASP A 41 8.71 7.37 5.25
N LEU A 42 8.59 6.09 5.61
CA LEU A 42 9.30 5.51 6.75
C LEU A 42 10.82 5.53 6.54
N VAL A 43 11.29 5.09 5.37
CA VAL A 43 12.72 5.10 5.04
C VAL A 43 13.26 6.53 5.02
N ASN A 44 12.55 7.47 4.39
CA ASN A 44 12.94 8.88 4.36
C ASN A 44 12.94 9.49 5.76
N TRP A 45 12.00 9.11 6.63
CA TRP A 45 11.99 9.56 8.03
C TRP A 45 13.22 9.08 8.80
N ILE A 46 13.54 7.78 8.70
CA ILE A 46 14.73 7.17 9.30
C ILE A 46 15.99 7.87 8.78
N VAL A 47 16.14 8.00 7.46
CA VAL A 47 17.34 8.59 6.85
C VAL A 47 17.49 10.06 7.23
N ASN A 48 16.41 10.84 7.22
CA ASN A 48 16.45 12.23 7.65
C ASN A 48 16.82 12.37 9.13
N HIS A 49 16.39 11.44 9.99
CA HIS A 49 16.72 11.46 11.41
C HIS A 49 18.15 11.01 11.71
N LEU A 50 18.68 10.01 10.98
CA LEU A 50 20.04 9.51 11.17
C LEU A 50 21.10 10.39 10.50
N PHE A 51 20.82 10.93 9.31
CA PHE A 51 21.82 11.57 8.45
C PHE A 51 21.59 13.07 8.24
N GLY A 52 20.58 13.66 8.89
CA GLY A 52 20.30 15.10 8.80
C GLY A 52 19.88 15.57 7.40
N THR A 53 19.45 14.65 6.53
CA THR A 53 19.00 14.96 5.17
C THR A 53 17.58 15.55 5.15
N SER A 54 17.18 16.11 4.01
CA SER A 54 15.84 16.69 3.80
C SER A 54 15.05 15.98 2.69
N LEU A 55 15.06 14.64 2.72
CA LEU A 55 14.30 13.83 1.77
C LEU A 55 12.80 14.10 1.88
N GLY A 56 12.12 14.20 0.73
CA GLY A 56 10.70 14.52 0.65
C GLY A 56 9.82 13.49 1.37
N MET A 57 8.92 13.98 2.22
CA MET A 57 7.96 13.16 2.97
C MET A 57 6.57 13.75 2.91
N ALA A 58 5.54 12.90 2.88
CA ALA A 58 4.16 13.35 2.94
C ALA A 58 3.90 14.10 4.27
N PRO A 59 3.13 15.21 4.28
CA PRO A 59 2.83 15.98 5.49
C PRO A 59 2.23 15.13 6.62
N VAL A 60 1.41 14.14 6.26
CA VAL A 60 0.78 13.22 7.22
C VAL A 60 1.79 12.31 7.91
N SER A 61 2.80 11.82 7.19
CA SER A 61 3.84 10.97 7.76
C SER A 61 4.81 11.75 8.65
N LYS A 62 4.90 13.08 8.51
CA LYS A 62 5.65 13.93 9.43
C LYS A 62 4.93 14.11 10.78
N ALA A 63 3.61 14.32 10.74
CA ALA A 63 2.80 14.57 11.93
C ALA A 63 2.44 13.27 12.67
N PHE A 64 2.20 12.18 11.94
CA PHE A 64 1.76 10.90 12.49
C PHE A 64 2.62 9.76 11.95
N PRO A 65 3.81 9.51 12.53
CA PRO A 65 4.65 8.37 12.16
C PRO A 65 3.95 7.03 12.42
N VAL A 66 2.92 6.99 13.27
CA VAL A 66 2.08 5.79 13.49
C VAL A 66 1.25 5.45 12.24
N LEU A 67 0.96 6.42 11.36
CA LEU A 67 0.30 6.18 10.07
C LEU A 67 1.27 5.70 8.96
N THR A 68 2.49 5.31 9.32
CA THR A 68 3.44 4.64 8.43
C THR A 68 3.17 3.12 8.38
N VAL A 69 4.02 2.38 7.65
CA VAL A 69 3.97 0.92 7.56
C VAL A 69 3.88 0.25 8.93
N VAL A 70 4.46 0.86 9.97
CA VAL A 70 4.44 0.33 11.34
C VAL A 70 3.02 0.20 11.88
N GLY A 71 2.17 1.22 11.76
CA GLY A 71 0.79 1.13 12.25
C GLY A 71 -0.07 0.17 11.45
N ILE A 72 0.13 0.11 10.13
CA ILE A 72 -0.55 -0.88 9.28
C ILE A 72 -0.14 -2.30 9.70
N PHE A 73 1.15 -2.51 9.95
CA PHE A 73 1.68 -3.80 10.38
C PHE A 73 1.14 -4.22 11.75
N ILE A 74 1.14 -3.32 12.73
CA ILE A 74 0.57 -3.58 14.06
C ILE A 74 -0.93 -3.86 13.98
N GLY A 75 -1.68 -3.05 13.21
CA GLY A 75 -3.12 -3.25 13.02
C GLY A 75 -3.44 -4.60 12.36
N ALA A 76 -2.68 -4.97 11.32
CA ALA A 76 -2.82 -6.27 10.66
C ALA A 76 -2.45 -7.43 11.61
N LEU A 77 -1.43 -7.25 12.44
CA LEU A 77 -1.01 -8.25 13.43
C LEU A 77 -2.08 -8.48 14.50
N ILE A 78 -2.63 -7.40 15.07
CA ILE A 78 -3.73 -7.47 16.05
C ILE A 78 -4.94 -8.17 15.44
N ALA A 79 -5.34 -7.78 14.21
CA ALA A 79 -6.45 -8.41 13.50
C ALA A 79 -6.20 -9.91 13.27
N ALA A 80 -5.00 -10.29 12.85
CA ALA A 80 -4.62 -11.69 12.62
C ALA A 80 -4.67 -12.53 13.91
N PHE A 81 -4.25 -11.98 15.05
CA PHE A 81 -4.34 -12.65 16.34
C PHE A 81 -5.79 -12.78 16.82
N MET A 82 -6.60 -11.72 16.71
CA MET A 82 -8.02 -11.75 17.09
C MET A 82 -8.81 -12.80 16.31
N HIS A 83 -8.52 -12.94 15.01
CA HIS A 83 -9.19 -13.91 14.14
C HIS A 83 -8.51 -15.29 14.13
N LYS A 84 -7.41 -15.49 14.85
CA LYS A 84 -6.61 -16.73 14.88
C LYS A 84 -6.15 -17.18 13.49
N GLU A 85 -5.90 -16.23 12.59
CA GLU A 85 -5.45 -16.47 11.21
C GLU A 85 -3.94 -16.31 11.02
N PHE A 86 -3.20 -16.00 12.10
CA PHE A 86 -1.75 -15.83 12.05
C PHE A 86 -1.06 -17.14 11.67
N LYS A 87 -0.35 -17.13 10.53
CA LYS A 87 0.48 -18.24 10.06
C LYS A 87 1.80 -17.72 9.52
N ILE A 88 2.91 -18.29 9.98
CA ILE A 88 4.23 -18.00 9.44
C ILE A 88 4.37 -18.74 8.10
N LYS A 89 4.57 -17.98 7.03
CA LYS A 89 4.85 -18.53 5.69
C LYS A 89 6.33 -18.36 5.38
N GLN A 90 6.98 -19.43 4.94
CA GLN A 90 8.33 -19.36 4.39
C GLN A 90 8.27 -19.23 2.86
N THR A 91 9.17 -18.41 2.32
CA THR A 91 9.35 -18.27 0.88
C THR A 91 10.30 -19.36 0.39
N HIS A 92 10.02 -19.98 -0.75
CA HIS A 92 10.83 -21.07 -1.31
C HIS A 92 12.31 -20.67 -1.54
N ASN A 93 12.56 -19.44 -2.00
CA ASN A 93 13.90 -18.87 -2.12
C ASN A 93 13.92 -17.41 -1.60
N PRO A 94 14.50 -17.13 -0.42
CA PRO A 94 14.47 -15.80 0.18
C PRO A 94 15.28 -14.77 -0.62
N ALA A 95 16.37 -15.17 -1.29
CA ALA A 95 17.18 -14.26 -2.09
C ALA A 95 16.41 -13.74 -3.31
N VAL A 96 15.69 -14.64 -4.00
CA VAL A 96 14.85 -14.27 -5.14
C VAL A 96 13.70 -13.36 -4.69
N GLY A 97 13.05 -13.69 -3.57
CA GLY A 97 11.99 -12.86 -3.00
C GLY A 97 12.46 -11.44 -2.65
N PHE A 98 13.66 -11.30 -2.10
CA PHE A 98 14.25 -10.00 -1.77
C PHE A 98 14.53 -9.15 -3.02
N VAL A 99 15.16 -9.74 -4.04
CA VAL A 99 15.43 -9.04 -5.31
C VAL A 99 14.14 -8.61 -6.00
N LEU A 100 13.14 -9.50 -6.07
CA LEU A 100 11.82 -9.16 -6.62
C LEU A 100 11.16 -8.04 -5.81
N GLY A 101 11.26 -8.05 -4.48
CA GLY A 101 10.76 -6.98 -3.62
C GLY A 101 11.38 -5.61 -3.93
N ILE A 102 12.71 -5.56 -4.12
CA ILE A 102 13.43 -4.35 -4.54
C ILE A 102 12.91 -3.85 -5.88
N LEU A 103 12.77 -4.73 -6.86
CA LEU A 103 12.27 -4.32 -8.19
C LEU A 103 10.85 -3.77 -8.07
N VAL A 104 9.96 -4.46 -7.37
CA VAL A 104 8.56 -4.05 -7.19
C VAL A 104 8.46 -2.66 -6.54
N ILE A 105 9.21 -2.39 -5.46
CA ILE A 105 9.12 -1.08 -4.79
C ILE A 105 9.64 0.05 -5.68
N ASN A 106 10.71 -0.18 -6.44
CA ASN A 106 11.26 0.82 -7.35
C ASN A 106 10.28 1.12 -8.50
N PHE A 107 9.75 0.09 -9.17
CA PHE A 107 8.76 0.29 -10.24
C PHE A 107 7.45 0.89 -9.73
N ALA A 108 7.01 0.51 -8.52
CA ALA A 108 5.83 1.09 -7.89
C ALA A 108 5.99 2.59 -7.59
N LEU A 109 7.20 3.06 -7.28
CA LEU A 109 7.48 4.48 -7.07
C LEU A 109 7.59 5.27 -8.38
N LEU A 110 8.03 4.65 -9.47
CA LEU A 110 8.16 5.30 -10.78
C LEU A 110 6.81 5.63 -11.44
N MET A 111 5.86 4.68 -11.41
CA MET A 111 4.60 4.78 -12.17
C MET A 111 3.32 4.72 -11.31
N GLY A 112 3.44 4.57 -9.99
CA GLY A 112 2.28 4.46 -9.10
C GLY A 112 1.75 3.02 -9.03
N GLY A 113 2.35 2.19 -8.19
CA GLY A 113 2.02 0.75 -8.09
C GLY A 113 0.95 0.39 -7.06
N CYS A 114 0.32 1.36 -6.39
CA CYS A 114 -0.67 1.05 -5.35
C CYS A 114 -2.10 1.12 -5.91
N PRO A 115 -2.86 0.02 -5.88
CA PRO A 115 -4.19 -0.01 -6.46
C PRO A 115 -5.13 0.96 -5.75
N VAL A 116 -5.01 1.12 -4.42
CA VAL A 116 -5.85 2.04 -3.64
C VAL A 116 -5.57 3.51 -3.98
N ARG A 117 -4.30 3.87 -4.19
CA ARG A 117 -3.95 5.26 -4.54
C ARG A 117 -4.38 5.59 -5.95
N GLU A 118 -4.15 4.70 -6.90
CA GLU A 118 -4.49 4.94 -8.30
C GLU A 118 -6.01 4.93 -8.52
N THR A 119 -6.78 4.11 -7.81
CA THR A 119 -8.26 4.18 -7.86
C THR A 119 -8.78 5.49 -7.29
N LEU A 120 -8.22 5.97 -6.17
CA LEU A 120 -8.58 7.28 -5.64
C LEU A 120 -8.25 8.40 -6.64
N ARG A 121 -7.04 8.43 -7.20
CA ARG A 121 -6.65 9.43 -8.22
C ARG A 121 -7.55 9.39 -9.44
N THR A 122 -7.91 8.20 -9.90
CA THR A 122 -8.87 8.01 -10.99
C THR A 122 -10.23 8.62 -10.63
N ALA A 123 -10.70 8.44 -9.39
CA ALA A 123 -11.96 9.05 -8.92
C ALA A 123 -11.90 10.60 -8.88
N TYR A 124 -10.70 11.18 -8.73
CA TYR A 124 -10.47 12.64 -8.88
C TYR A 124 -10.37 13.09 -10.35
N GLY A 125 -10.47 12.17 -11.33
CA GLY A 125 -10.41 12.48 -12.76
C GLY A 125 -9.02 12.42 -13.39
N ASP A 126 -8.02 11.85 -12.70
CA ASP A 126 -6.66 11.70 -13.24
C ASP A 126 -6.60 10.56 -14.27
N ILE A 127 -6.45 10.93 -15.55
CA ILE A 127 -6.39 9.99 -16.69
C ILE A 127 -5.12 9.12 -16.63
N ILE A 128 -4.01 9.67 -16.13
CA ILE A 128 -2.75 8.93 -16.02
C ILE A 128 -2.92 7.80 -14.99
N ALA A 129 -3.64 8.08 -13.91
CA ALA A 129 -3.94 7.07 -12.90
C ALA A 129 -4.89 5.97 -13.39
N PHE A 130 -5.77 6.30 -14.34
CA PHE A 130 -6.61 5.28 -14.97
C PHE A 130 -5.80 4.35 -15.87
N ILE A 131 -4.88 4.90 -16.67
CA ILE A 131 -4.00 4.12 -17.54
C ILE A 131 -3.07 3.23 -16.72
N SER A 132 -2.49 3.75 -15.63
CA SER A 132 -1.64 2.98 -14.72
C SER A 132 -2.40 1.79 -14.10
N LEU A 133 -3.66 1.98 -13.71
CA LEU A 133 -4.52 0.94 -13.15
C LEU A 133 -4.79 -0.18 -14.17
N ILE A 134 -5.08 0.18 -15.42
CA ILE A 134 -5.28 -0.80 -16.51
C ILE A 134 -3.98 -1.54 -16.80
N ALA A 135 -2.85 -0.83 -16.91
CA ALA A 135 -1.55 -1.45 -17.15
C ALA A 135 -1.16 -2.42 -16.04
N MET A 136 -1.42 -2.05 -14.78
CA MET A 136 -1.23 -2.92 -13.62
C MET A 136 -2.12 -4.18 -13.72
N PHE A 137 -3.40 -4.02 -14.09
CA PHE A 137 -4.32 -5.14 -14.26
C PHE A 137 -3.84 -6.11 -15.34
N VAL A 138 -3.47 -5.60 -16.52
CA VAL A 138 -2.93 -6.43 -17.62
C VAL A 138 -1.64 -7.13 -17.19
N GLY A 139 -0.74 -6.43 -16.50
CA GLY A 139 0.51 -7.00 -15.99
C GLY A 139 0.28 -8.17 -15.04
N VAL A 140 -0.66 -8.05 -14.10
CA VAL A 140 -1.02 -9.13 -13.17
C VAL A 140 -1.62 -10.32 -13.92
N VAL A 141 -2.56 -10.09 -14.85
CA VAL A 141 -3.20 -11.16 -15.62
C VAL A 141 -2.19 -11.92 -16.47
N VAL A 142 -1.29 -11.22 -17.17
CA VAL A 142 -0.25 -11.87 -17.98
C VAL A 142 0.69 -12.68 -17.08
N ALA A 143 1.13 -12.13 -15.95
CA ALA A 143 2.00 -12.85 -15.02
C ALA A 143 1.32 -14.09 -14.41
N SER A 144 0.04 -13.99 -14.02
CA SER A 144 -0.67 -15.07 -13.36
C SER A 144 -1.16 -16.15 -14.31
N GLU A 145 -1.85 -15.77 -15.39
CA GLU A 145 -2.52 -16.69 -16.30
C GLU A 145 -1.58 -17.25 -17.36
N VAL A 146 -0.60 -16.47 -17.82
CA VAL A 146 0.30 -16.90 -18.90
C VAL A 146 1.58 -17.52 -18.36
N TYR A 147 2.19 -16.93 -17.33
CA TYR A 147 3.49 -17.38 -16.83
C TYR A 147 3.34 -18.42 -15.71
N LEU A 148 2.61 -18.09 -14.64
CA LEU A 148 2.50 -18.98 -13.47
C LEU A 148 1.66 -20.24 -13.74
N LYS A 149 0.51 -20.11 -14.41
CA LYS A 149 -0.35 -21.27 -14.72
C LYS A 149 0.19 -22.23 -15.78
N ARG A 150 1.09 -21.78 -16.66
CA ARG A 150 1.74 -22.65 -17.65
C ARG A 150 2.95 -23.41 -17.10
N ASN A 151 3.55 -22.93 -16.01
CA ASN A 151 4.73 -23.53 -15.38
C ASN A 151 4.41 -24.29 -14.07
N LEU A 152 3.14 -24.43 -13.71
CA LEU A 152 2.61 -25.29 -12.64
C LEU A 152 1.95 -26.52 -13.27
#